data_AF-A9PGV0-F1
#
_entry.id   AF-A9PGV0-F1
#
_cell.length_a   1.000
_cell.length_b   1.000
_cell.length_c   1.000
_cell.angle_alpha   90.00
_cell.angle_beta   90.00
_cell.angle_gamma   90.00
#
_symmetry.space_group_name_H-M   'P 1'
#
loop_
_entity.id
_entity.type
_entity.pdbx_description
1 polymer ?
#
loop_
_entity_poly.entity_id
_entity_poly.type
_entity_poly.pdbx_seq_one_letter_code
_entity_poly.pdbx_strand_id
1 'polypeptide(L)'
;MMGSISPNIREGLLEAFYGIYEKDPDKVLEAMIQMGVLVPTGDMTAVRRTALFFLNSFEERLAAQRREGEIETAQLGFKKPLSKDEKIEKKKQRLAAIGEDLLSIAADQPFRFPATFTFVVRAFSVLDGIGKGLDPRFDITEIAKPYALELLKFREAGVEVLLKDFRKRWDRQSRAIYNLFRQADRVQKLADTIQRLEQGDLKLRVRTLEAERAFQRVAAVQKIVGSAVAVGSLVNLATILYLNSIRVPAIAASIFCAFFSFQVLFGLIKVKKLDQQERLITGTA
;
A
#
# COMPACT_ATOMS: atom_id res chain seq x y z
N MET A 1 8.40 -36.36 -7.20
CA MET A 1 8.72 -36.46 -5.76
C MET A 1 7.42 -36.43 -4.99
N MET A 2 7.00 -37.54 -4.38
CA MET A 2 5.84 -37.56 -3.47
C MET A 2 6.38 -37.26 -2.07
N GLY A 3 6.20 -36.03 -1.59
CA GLY A 3 6.49 -35.66 -0.21
C GLY A 3 5.28 -35.95 0.67
N SER A 4 5.48 -36.58 1.81
CA SER A 4 4.44 -36.71 2.84
C SER A 4 4.59 -35.59 3.88
N ILE A 5 3.46 -35.03 4.32
CA ILE A 5 3.43 -34.10 5.44
C ILE A 5 3.37 -34.94 6.72
N SER A 6 4.22 -34.63 7.70
CA SER A 6 4.19 -35.35 8.97
C SER A 6 2.84 -35.14 9.67
N PRO A 7 2.32 -36.15 10.40
CA PRO A 7 1.06 -36.03 11.14
C PRO A 7 1.02 -34.79 12.04
N ASN A 8 2.16 -34.48 12.68
CA ASN A 8 2.30 -33.32 13.55
C ASN A 8 2.06 -31.98 12.84
N ILE A 9 2.59 -31.80 11.61
CA ILE A 9 2.37 -30.56 10.83
C ILE A 9 0.91 -30.49 10.36
N ARG A 10 0.32 -31.63 9.98
CA ARG A 10 -1.09 -31.69 9.56
C ARG A 10 -2.03 -31.31 10.71
N GLU A 11 -1.80 -31.86 11.91
CA GLU A 11 -2.57 -31.52 13.11
C GLU A 11 -2.35 -30.06 13.51
N GLY A 12 -1.11 -29.58 13.55
CA GLY A 12 -0.83 -28.18 13.84
C GLY A 12 -1.46 -27.21 12.82
N LEU A 13 -1.55 -27.57 11.54
CA LEU A 13 -2.28 -26.76 10.55
C LEU A 13 -3.79 -26.69 10.84
N LEU A 14 -4.38 -27.79 11.31
CA LEU A 14 -5.79 -27.83 11.69
C LEU A 14 -6.03 -27.04 12.98
N GLU A 15 -5.18 -27.18 13.99
CA GLU A 15 -5.28 -26.42 15.24
C GLU A 15 -5.08 -24.91 15.00
N ALA A 16 -4.14 -24.51 14.14
CA ALA A 16 -3.98 -23.12 13.75
C ALA A 16 -5.25 -22.59 13.06
N PHE A 17 -5.88 -23.41 12.22
CA PHE A 17 -7.12 -23.07 11.55
C PHE A 17 -8.28 -22.86 12.54
N TYR A 18 -8.44 -23.78 13.50
CA TYR A 18 -9.44 -23.65 14.56
C TYR A 18 -9.16 -22.46 15.48
N GLY A 19 -7.91 -22.20 15.85
CA GLY A 19 -7.51 -21.04 16.64
C GLY A 19 -7.87 -19.71 15.96
N ILE A 20 -7.65 -19.61 14.64
CA ILE A 20 -8.08 -18.44 13.85
C ILE A 20 -9.61 -18.31 13.85
N TYR A 21 -10.33 -19.42 13.76
CA TYR A 21 -11.80 -19.42 13.73
C TYR A 21 -12.42 -19.05 15.08
N GLU A 22 -11.88 -19.61 16.16
CA GLU A 22 -12.32 -19.40 17.55
C GLU A 22 -11.82 -18.08 18.13
N LYS A 23 -10.92 -17.39 17.41
CA LYS A 23 -10.30 -16.12 17.82
C LYS A 23 -9.40 -16.26 19.04
N ASP A 24 -8.79 -17.42 19.17
CA ASP A 24 -7.91 -17.73 20.28
C ASP A 24 -6.45 -17.55 19.83
N PRO A 25 -5.78 -16.46 20.24
CA PRO A 25 -4.38 -16.25 19.87
C PRO A 25 -3.48 -17.32 20.48
N ASP A 26 -3.82 -17.86 21.65
CA ASP A 26 -2.98 -18.83 22.36
C ASP A 26 -2.96 -20.15 21.59
N LYS A 27 -4.12 -20.63 21.13
CA LYS A 27 -4.20 -21.81 20.24
C LYS A 27 -3.42 -21.64 18.94
N VAL A 28 -3.45 -20.44 18.34
CA VAL A 28 -2.68 -20.17 17.12
C VAL A 28 -1.18 -20.24 17.41
N LEU A 29 -0.72 -19.69 18.53
CA LEU A 29 0.68 -19.74 18.91
C LEU A 29 1.15 -21.17 19.24
N GLU A 30 0.36 -21.92 20.00
CA GLU A 30 0.63 -23.33 20.31
C GLU A 30 0.74 -24.17 19.02
N ALA A 31 -0.19 -23.98 18.09
CA ALA A 31 -0.14 -24.62 16.78
C ALA A 31 1.11 -24.24 15.99
N MET A 32 1.53 -22.97 16.02
CA MET A 32 2.78 -22.53 15.38
C MET A 32 4.02 -23.14 16.03
N ILE A 33 4.03 -23.34 17.35
CA ILE A 33 5.10 -24.03 18.08
C ILE A 33 5.12 -25.51 17.70
N GLN A 34 3.96 -26.17 17.67
CA GLN A 34 3.82 -27.58 17.29
C GLN A 34 4.35 -27.85 15.88
N MET A 35 4.08 -26.94 14.94
CA MET A 35 4.58 -27.01 13.57
C MET A 35 6.07 -26.66 13.43
N GLY A 36 6.72 -26.19 14.51
CA GLY A 36 8.11 -25.71 14.49
C GLY A 36 8.28 -24.37 13.78
N VAL A 37 7.18 -23.64 13.53
CA VAL A 37 7.16 -22.31 12.90
C VAL A 37 7.58 -21.22 13.89
N LEU A 38 7.23 -21.40 15.16
CA LEU A 38 7.51 -20.46 16.23
C LEU A 38 8.35 -21.15 17.31
N VAL A 39 9.50 -20.57 17.64
CA VAL A 39 10.34 -21.00 18.76
C VAL A 39 9.97 -20.14 19.97
N PRO A 40 9.61 -20.74 21.13
CA PRO A 40 9.35 -19.98 22.34
C PRO A 40 10.59 -19.19 22.78
N THR A 41 10.51 -17.86 22.76
CA THR A 41 11.57 -16.95 23.24
C THR A 41 11.17 -16.30 24.57
N GLY A 42 12.04 -15.43 25.11
CA GLY A 42 11.83 -14.80 26.42
C GLY A 42 10.58 -13.93 26.51
N ASP A 43 10.25 -13.17 25.46
CA ASP A 43 9.05 -12.31 25.43
C ASP A 43 8.00 -12.81 24.41
N MET A 44 7.20 -13.80 24.85
CA MET A 44 6.03 -14.27 24.10
C MET A 44 4.84 -13.29 24.17
N THR A 45 4.90 -12.26 25.02
CA THR A 45 3.80 -11.30 25.20
C THR A 45 3.65 -10.41 23.96
N ALA A 46 4.76 -9.94 23.40
CA ALA A 46 4.78 -9.20 22.14
C ALA A 46 4.22 -10.04 20.98
N VAL A 47 4.62 -11.31 20.90
CA VAL A 47 4.13 -12.27 19.89
C VAL A 47 2.62 -12.45 20.01
N ARG A 48 2.10 -12.63 21.22
CA ARG A 48 0.67 -12.78 21.50
C ARG A 48 -0.14 -11.54 21.16
N ARG A 49 0.33 -10.34 21.53
CA ARG A 49 -0.32 -9.07 21.18
C ARG A 49 -0.40 -8.87 19.68
N THR A 50 0.69 -9.17 18.98
CA THR A 50 0.75 -9.11 17.53
C THR A 50 -0.23 -10.09 16.88
N ALA A 51 -0.27 -11.34 17.36
CA ALA A 51 -1.23 -12.35 16.90
C ALA A 51 -2.68 -11.89 17.10
N LEU A 52 -3.02 -11.39 18.29
CA LEU A 52 -4.35 -10.86 18.60
C LEU A 52 -4.73 -9.68 17.68
N PHE A 53 -3.80 -8.75 17.43
CA PHE A 53 -4.03 -7.64 16.50
C PHE A 53 -4.36 -8.13 15.08
N PHE A 54 -3.63 -9.13 14.59
CA PHE A 54 -3.87 -9.70 13.26
C PHE A 54 -5.20 -10.46 13.18
N LEU A 55 -5.57 -11.21 14.22
CA LEU A 55 -6.87 -11.89 14.30
C LEU A 55 -8.02 -10.87 14.28
N ASN A 56 -7.93 -9.80 15.07
CA ASN A 56 -8.93 -8.73 15.09
C ASN A 56 -9.00 -7.99 13.75
N SER A 57 -7.85 -7.67 13.14
CA SER A 57 -7.77 -7.05 11.83
C SER A 57 -8.35 -7.93 10.71
N PHE A 58 -8.18 -9.24 10.82
CA PHE A 58 -8.76 -10.20 9.88
C PHE A 58 -10.28 -10.23 10.02
N GLU A 59 -10.81 -10.23 11.24
CA GLU A 59 -12.25 -10.15 11.48
C GLU A 59 -12.85 -8.86 10.91
N GLU A 60 -12.26 -7.69 11.17
CA GLU A 60 -12.76 -6.43 10.62
C GLU A 60 -12.88 -6.46 9.09
N ARG A 61 -11.91 -7.07 8.42
CA ARG A 61 -11.94 -7.26 6.96
C ARG A 61 -13.04 -8.23 6.55
N LEU A 62 -13.23 -9.33 7.27
CA LEU A 62 -14.29 -10.29 6.99
C LEU A 62 -15.68 -9.69 7.23
N ALA A 63 -15.86 -8.91 8.29
CA ALA A 63 -17.10 -8.21 8.58
C ALA A 63 -17.39 -7.13 7.54
N ALA A 64 -16.36 -6.39 7.09
CA ALA A 64 -16.46 -5.43 6.01
C ALA A 64 -16.88 -6.11 4.69
N GLN A 65 -16.27 -7.25 4.33
CA GLN A 65 -16.64 -8.03 3.15
C GLN A 65 -18.07 -8.60 3.23
N ARG A 66 -18.52 -9.03 4.41
CA ARG A 66 -19.92 -9.48 4.60
C ARG A 66 -20.92 -8.35 4.37
N ARG A 67 -20.66 -7.18 4.97
CA ARG A 67 -21.46 -5.97 4.73
C ARG A 67 -21.45 -5.57 3.26
N GLU A 68 -20.31 -5.72 2.57
CA GLU A 68 -20.21 -5.46 1.12
C GLU A 68 -21.10 -6.40 0.30
N GLY A 69 -21.11 -7.70 0.58
CA GLY A 69 -21.98 -8.66 -0.12
C GLY A 69 -23.47 -8.43 0.13
N GLU A 70 -23.84 -7.93 1.31
CA GLU A 70 -25.23 -7.58 1.66
C GLU A 70 -25.66 -6.22 1.03
N ILE A 71 -24.74 -5.26 0.92
CA ILE A 71 -24.97 -3.96 0.30
C ILE A 71 -25.00 -4.06 -1.25
N GLU A 72 -24.17 -4.91 -1.87
CA GLU A 72 -24.21 -5.20 -3.32
C GLU A 72 -25.58 -5.78 -3.75
N THR A 73 -26.24 -6.54 -2.89
CA THR A 73 -27.61 -7.01 -3.13
C THR A 73 -28.71 -5.96 -2.91
N ALA A 74 -28.42 -4.85 -2.22
CA ALA A 74 -29.42 -3.85 -1.83
C ALA A 74 -29.29 -2.50 -2.56
N GLN A 75 -28.08 -2.06 -2.91
CA GLN A 75 -27.83 -0.79 -3.61
C GLN A 75 -26.60 -0.88 -4.52
N LEU A 76 -26.79 -0.61 -5.82
CA LEU A 76 -25.73 -0.34 -6.80
C LEU A 76 -25.01 0.97 -6.45
N GLY A 77 -24.10 0.92 -5.47
CA GLY A 77 -23.36 2.08 -4.98
C GLY A 77 -21.87 1.78 -4.88
N PHE A 78 -21.09 2.16 -5.89
CA PHE A 78 -19.63 2.11 -5.83
C PHE A 78 -19.12 2.96 -4.66
N LYS A 79 -18.39 2.34 -3.72
CA LYS A 79 -17.71 3.08 -2.66
C LYS A 79 -16.73 4.08 -3.26
N LYS A 80 -16.67 5.27 -2.68
CA LYS A 80 -15.59 6.23 -2.93
C LYS A 80 -14.27 5.58 -2.47
N PRO A 81 -13.30 5.32 -3.37
CA PRO A 81 -12.03 4.74 -2.96
C PRO A 81 -11.38 5.67 -1.94
N LEU A 82 -10.84 5.11 -0.84
CA LEU A 82 -10.11 5.91 0.15
C LEU A 82 -9.08 6.78 -0.58
N SER A 83 -9.04 8.07 -0.22
CA SER A 83 -8.04 8.99 -0.75
C SER A 83 -6.64 8.45 -0.44
N LYS A 84 -5.65 8.80 -1.26
CA LYS A 84 -4.26 8.35 -1.04
C LYS A 84 -3.79 8.72 0.36
N ASP A 85 -4.21 9.88 0.86
CA ASP A 85 -3.84 10.40 2.18
C ASP A 85 -4.46 9.57 3.31
N GLU A 86 -5.76 9.23 3.21
CA GLU A 86 -6.44 8.38 4.21
C GLU A 86 -5.84 6.96 4.28
N LYS A 87 -5.36 6.42 3.15
CA LYS A 87 -4.67 5.12 3.12
C LYS A 87 -3.33 5.20 3.84
N ILE A 88 -2.61 6.31 3.67
CA ILE A 88 -1.32 6.55 4.34
C ILE A 88 -1.53 6.71 5.84
N GLU A 89 -2.55 7.46 6.27
CA GLU A 89 -2.89 7.61 7.68
C GLU A 89 -3.28 6.29 8.34
N LYS A 90 -4.17 5.50 7.72
CA LYS A 90 -4.52 4.18 8.25
C LYS A 90 -3.34 3.22 8.26
N LYS A 91 -2.41 3.32 7.30
CA LYS A 91 -1.17 2.54 7.32
C LYS A 91 -0.28 2.97 8.47
N LYS A 92 -0.13 4.28 8.70
CA LYS A 92 0.66 4.86 9.79
C LYS A 92 0.09 4.48 11.16
N GLN A 93 -1.23 4.57 11.34
CA GLN A 93 -1.91 4.15 12.57
C GLN A 93 -1.70 2.66 12.87
N ARG A 94 -1.82 1.79 11.87
CA ARG A 94 -1.53 0.36 12.05
C ARG A 94 -0.06 0.11 12.41
N LEU A 95 0.87 0.75 11.70
CA LEU A 95 2.30 0.63 12.01
C LEU A 95 2.66 1.18 13.39
N ALA A 96 1.98 2.23 13.86
CA ALA A 96 2.18 2.75 15.21
C ALA A 96 1.63 1.80 16.29
N ALA A 97 0.49 1.15 16.03
CA ALA A 97 -0.16 0.25 16.99
C ALA A 97 0.61 -1.06 17.23
N ILE A 98 1.30 -1.59 16.21
CA ILE A 98 2.06 -2.86 16.33
C ILE A 98 3.56 -2.70 16.11
N GLY A 99 4.05 -1.50 15.84
CA GLY A 99 5.44 -1.30 15.42
C GLY A 99 6.45 -1.73 16.47
N GLU A 100 6.19 -1.38 17.74
CA GLU A 100 7.04 -1.78 18.87
C GLU A 100 7.04 -3.30 19.07
N ASP A 101 5.86 -3.92 19.11
CA ASP A 101 5.73 -5.38 19.24
C ASP A 101 6.39 -6.11 18.06
N LEU A 102 6.28 -5.58 16.83
CA LEU A 102 6.90 -6.18 15.66
C LEU A 102 8.43 -6.04 15.68
N LEU A 103 8.94 -4.93 16.21
CA LEU A 103 10.38 -4.69 16.35
C LEU A 103 11.01 -5.62 17.41
N SER A 104 10.33 -5.82 18.55
CA SER A 104 10.81 -6.75 19.58
C SER A 104 10.82 -8.19 19.07
N ILE A 105 9.75 -8.61 18.37
CA ILE A 105 9.70 -9.92 17.70
C ILE A 105 10.82 -10.06 16.66
N ALA A 106 11.10 -9.02 15.88
CA ALA A 106 12.15 -9.06 14.86
C ALA A 106 13.55 -9.20 15.47
N ALA A 107 13.78 -8.63 16.66
CA ALA A 107 15.03 -8.76 17.38
C ALA A 107 15.27 -10.20 17.87
N ASP A 108 14.23 -10.85 18.40
CA ASP A 108 14.29 -12.21 18.94
C ASP A 108 14.31 -13.30 17.85
N GLN A 109 13.94 -12.95 16.61
CA GLN A 109 13.82 -13.87 15.47
C GLN A 109 13.15 -15.22 15.82
N PRO A 110 11.96 -15.23 16.45
CA PRO A 110 11.36 -16.47 16.94
C PRO A 110 10.77 -17.33 15.82
N PHE A 111 10.59 -16.78 14.62
CA PHE A 111 9.99 -17.50 13.48
C PHE A 111 11.02 -18.27 12.65
N ARG A 112 10.79 -19.57 12.48
CA ARG A 112 11.57 -20.45 11.61
C ARG A 112 10.64 -21.29 10.77
N PHE A 113 10.63 -21.13 9.45
CA PHE A 113 9.72 -21.90 8.60
C PHE A 113 10.36 -23.22 8.14
N PRO A 114 9.79 -24.40 8.49
CA PRO A 114 10.27 -25.67 7.95
C PRO A 114 10.18 -25.72 6.43
N ALA A 115 11.17 -26.36 5.79
CA ALA A 115 11.23 -26.52 4.34
C ALA A 115 9.99 -27.21 3.74
N THR A 116 9.31 -28.07 4.52
CA THR A 116 8.06 -28.74 4.15
C THR A 116 7.01 -27.73 3.69
N PHE A 117 6.88 -26.58 4.35
CA PHE A 117 5.91 -25.54 3.94
C PHE A 117 6.26 -24.93 2.58
N THR A 118 7.54 -24.71 2.29
CA THR A 118 7.99 -24.21 0.99
C THR A 118 7.63 -25.18 -0.14
N PHE A 119 7.77 -26.49 0.09
CA PHE A 119 7.36 -27.50 -0.89
C PHE A 119 5.85 -27.53 -1.09
N VAL A 120 5.06 -27.39 -0.02
CA VAL A 120 3.59 -27.31 -0.10
C VAL A 120 3.17 -26.08 -0.91
N VAL A 121 3.70 -24.89 -0.58
CA VAL A 121 3.40 -23.65 -1.32
C VAL A 121 3.80 -23.81 -2.78
N ARG A 122 4.99 -24.34 -3.08
CA ARG A 122 5.43 -24.60 -4.45
C ARG A 122 4.48 -25.55 -5.18
N ALA A 123 4.05 -26.64 -4.56
CA ALA A 123 3.14 -27.60 -5.17
C ALA A 123 1.79 -26.95 -5.52
N PHE A 124 1.19 -26.20 -4.59
CA PHE A 124 -0.05 -25.47 -4.84
C PHE A 124 0.11 -24.39 -5.91
N SER A 125 1.22 -23.62 -5.89
CA SER A 125 1.48 -22.59 -6.91
C SER A 125 1.70 -23.16 -8.30
N VAL A 126 2.40 -24.30 -8.42
CA VAL A 126 2.58 -24.99 -9.71
C VAL A 126 1.25 -25.56 -10.21
N LEU A 127 0.45 -26.16 -9.32
CA LEU A 127 -0.86 -26.68 -9.67
C LEU A 127 -1.82 -25.57 -10.13
N ASP A 128 -1.85 -24.45 -9.41
CA ASP A 128 -2.63 -23.27 -9.77
C ASP A 128 -2.15 -22.65 -11.09
N GLY A 129 -0.83 -22.56 -11.30
CA GLY A 129 -0.25 -22.06 -12.54
C GLY A 129 -0.55 -22.92 -13.77
N ILE A 130 -0.42 -24.24 -13.65
CA ILE A 130 -0.77 -25.19 -14.74
C ILE A 130 -2.28 -25.13 -15.00
N GLY A 131 -3.10 -25.14 -13.95
CA GLY A 131 -4.55 -25.08 -14.07
C GLY A 131 -5.01 -23.82 -14.81
N LYS A 132 -4.47 -22.65 -14.45
CA LYS A 132 -4.75 -21.38 -15.13
C LYS A 132 -4.18 -21.29 -16.54
N GLY A 133 -3.09 -22.00 -16.81
CA GLY A 133 -2.53 -22.14 -18.15
C GLY A 133 -3.46 -22.91 -19.10
N LEU A 134 -4.26 -23.84 -18.58
CA LEU A 134 -5.21 -24.65 -19.36
C LEU A 134 -6.60 -24.00 -19.45
N ASP A 135 -7.15 -23.51 -18.34
CA ASP A 135 -8.39 -22.72 -18.31
C ASP A 135 -8.17 -21.45 -17.49
N PRO A 136 -8.28 -20.24 -18.09
CA PRO A 136 -8.16 -18.98 -17.36
C PRO A 136 -9.13 -18.81 -16.19
N ARG A 137 -10.23 -19.58 -16.15
CA ARG A 137 -11.22 -19.56 -15.05
C ARG A 137 -10.92 -20.58 -13.96
N PHE A 138 -9.84 -21.35 -14.06
CA PHE A 138 -9.44 -22.32 -13.06
C PHE A 138 -9.18 -21.65 -11.70
N ASP A 139 -9.85 -22.14 -10.65
CA ASP A 139 -9.65 -21.73 -9.27
C ASP A 139 -9.39 -22.95 -8.38
N ILE A 140 -8.15 -23.07 -7.91
CA ILE A 140 -7.72 -24.13 -7.01
C ILE A 140 -8.52 -24.14 -5.69
N THR A 141 -9.06 -23.00 -5.28
CA THR A 141 -9.82 -22.83 -4.03
C THR A 141 -11.15 -23.56 -4.09
N GLU A 142 -11.84 -23.54 -5.24
CA GLU A 142 -13.12 -24.23 -5.43
C GLU A 142 -12.93 -25.74 -5.41
N ILE A 143 -11.83 -26.22 -6.01
CA ILE A 143 -11.46 -27.65 -6.05
C ILE A 143 -11.04 -28.15 -4.67
N ALA A 144 -10.34 -27.31 -3.89
CA ALA A 144 -9.90 -27.65 -2.54
C ALA A 144 -11.03 -27.68 -1.50
N LYS A 145 -12.19 -27.07 -1.80
CA LYS A 145 -13.34 -26.96 -0.89
C LYS A 145 -13.83 -28.28 -0.28
N PRO A 146 -14.14 -29.36 -1.05
CA PRO A 146 -14.57 -30.63 -0.48
C PRO A 146 -13.52 -31.23 0.46
N TYR A 147 -12.23 -31.14 0.11
CA TYR A 147 -11.14 -31.67 0.92
C TYR A 147 -10.95 -30.86 2.21
N ALA A 148 -11.06 -29.53 2.17
CA ALA A 148 -11.04 -28.70 3.37
C ALA A 148 -12.21 -29.02 4.31
N LEU A 149 -13.39 -29.30 3.77
CA LEU A 149 -14.56 -29.71 4.56
C LEU A 149 -14.39 -31.08 5.20
N GLU A 150 -13.73 -32.02 4.52
CA GLU A 150 -13.41 -33.34 5.08
C GLU A 150 -12.38 -33.24 6.21
N LEU A 151 -11.37 -32.39 6.06
CA LEU A 151 -10.37 -32.12 7.09
C LEU A 151 -10.99 -31.65 8.42
N LEU A 152 -12.09 -30.90 8.36
CA LEU A 152 -12.83 -30.45 9.55
C LEU A 152 -13.69 -31.54 10.21
N LYS A 153 -13.99 -32.64 9.50
CA LYS A 153 -14.76 -33.77 10.03
C LYS A 153 -13.92 -34.73 10.86
N PHE A 154 -12.59 -34.69 10.74
CA PHE A 154 -11.69 -35.62 11.43
C PHE A 154 -11.62 -35.41 12.95
N ARG A 155 -12.22 -34.35 13.51
CA ARG A 155 -12.41 -34.20 14.96
C ARG A 155 -13.76 -34.78 15.37
N GLU A 156 -13.73 -35.94 16.03
CA GLU A 156 -14.91 -36.63 16.57
C GLU A 156 -15.64 -35.77 17.62
N ALA A 157 -16.98 -35.84 17.56
CA ALA A 157 -17.98 -35.37 18.53
C ALA A 157 -18.12 -33.83 18.75
N GLY A 158 -19.15 -33.23 18.13
CA GLY A 158 -19.69 -31.91 18.48
C GLY A 158 -19.76 -30.86 17.36
N VAL A 159 -19.18 -31.17 16.19
CA VAL A 159 -18.84 -30.19 15.15
C VAL A 159 -19.94 -30.01 14.09
N GLU A 160 -21.15 -30.54 14.25
CA GLU A 160 -22.18 -30.43 13.20
C GLU A 160 -22.69 -28.97 13.02
N VAL A 161 -22.78 -28.21 14.13
CA VAL A 161 -23.14 -26.79 14.11
C VAL A 161 -22.00 -25.95 13.53
N LEU A 162 -20.76 -26.27 13.92
CA LEU A 162 -19.55 -25.61 13.39
C LEU A 162 -19.39 -25.85 11.88
N LEU A 163 -19.67 -27.07 11.40
CA LEU A 163 -19.64 -27.44 9.97
C LEU A 163 -20.70 -26.70 9.16
N LYS A 164 -21.93 -26.57 9.67
CA LYS A 164 -23.01 -25.82 9.00
C LYS A 164 -22.69 -24.33 8.93
N ASP A 165 -22.20 -23.75 10.03
CA ASP A 165 -21.76 -22.35 10.07
C ASP A 165 -20.53 -22.12 9.18
N PHE A 166 -19.61 -23.08 9.16
CA PHE A 166 -18.42 -23.03 8.34
C PHE A 166 -18.74 -23.08 6.85
N ARG A 167 -19.61 -24.01 6.41
CA ARG A 167 -20.03 -24.10 5.01
C ARG A 167 -20.63 -22.79 4.52
N LYS A 168 -21.46 -22.13 5.33
CA LYS A 168 -22.07 -20.82 5.03
C LYS A 168 -21.10 -19.64 5.06
N ARG A 169 -20.03 -19.70 5.86
CA ARG A 169 -18.99 -18.67 5.96
C ARG A 169 -17.94 -18.81 4.88
N TRP A 170 -17.43 -20.02 4.65
CA TRP A 170 -16.39 -20.33 3.67
C TRP A 170 -16.80 -20.01 2.23
N ASP A 171 -18.06 -20.29 1.87
CA ASP A 171 -18.59 -19.98 0.53
C ASP A 171 -18.56 -18.48 0.18
N ARG A 172 -18.51 -17.61 1.19
CA ARG A 172 -18.37 -16.16 1.00
C ARG A 172 -16.95 -15.65 1.25
N GLN A 173 -16.06 -16.49 1.78
CA GLN A 173 -14.75 -16.14 2.33
C GLN A 173 -13.57 -16.61 1.45
N SER A 174 -13.82 -17.46 0.45
CA SER A 174 -12.86 -17.93 -0.56
C SER A 174 -12.00 -16.79 -1.18
N ARG A 175 -12.59 -15.59 -1.35
CA ARG A 175 -11.90 -14.41 -1.91
C ARG A 175 -10.70 -13.91 -1.10
N ALA A 176 -10.63 -14.20 0.20
CA ALA A 176 -9.50 -13.77 1.04
C ALA A 176 -8.28 -14.70 0.88
N ILE A 177 -8.52 -16.01 0.74
CA ILE A 177 -7.48 -17.03 0.49
C ILE A 177 -6.96 -16.93 -0.95
N TYR A 178 -7.84 -16.59 -1.88
CA TYR A 178 -7.50 -16.24 -3.26
C TYR A 178 -6.37 -15.20 -3.37
N ASN A 179 -6.33 -14.20 -2.47
CA ASN A 179 -5.30 -13.17 -2.49
C ASN A 179 -3.95 -13.60 -1.89
N LEU A 180 -3.93 -14.65 -1.08
CA LEU A 180 -2.74 -15.20 -0.45
C LEU A 180 -1.94 -16.07 -1.44
N PHE A 181 -2.63 -16.92 -2.20
CA PHE A 181 -2.00 -17.81 -3.20
C PHE A 181 -1.68 -17.12 -4.53
N ARG A 182 -2.23 -15.93 -4.81
CA ARG A 182 -1.83 -15.05 -5.94
C ARG A 182 -0.42 -14.45 -5.84
N GLN A 183 0.41 -14.89 -4.90
CA GLN A 183 1.83 -14.49 -4.90
C GLN A 183 2.51 -14.83 -6.23
N ALA A 184 2.16 -15.96 -6.86
CA ALA A 184 2.67 -16.33 -8.18
C ALA A 184 2.42 -15.25 -9.24
N ASP A 185 1.19 -14.72 -9.36
CA ASP A 185 0.86 -13.64 -10.31
C ASP A 185 1.66 -12.35 -10.04
N ARG A 186 2.01 -12.07 -8.78
CA ARG A 186 2.86 -10.90 -8.45
C ARG A 186 4.29 -11.13 -8.89
N VAL A 187 4.81 -12.36 -8.71
CA VAL A 187 6.14 -12.75 -9.17
C VAL A 187 6.19 -12.71 -10.69
N GLN A 188 5.14 -13.15 -11.39
CA GLN A 188 5.05 -13.04 -12.85
C GLN A 188 5.01 -11.58 -13.32
N LYS A 189 4.24 -10.71 -12.67
CA LYS A 189 4.26 -9.26 -12.96
C LYS A 189 5.63 -8.63 -12.71
N LEU A 190 6.35 -9.09 -11.68
CA LEU A 190 7.72 -8.65 -11.41
C LEU A 190 8.67 -9.12 -12.51
N ALA A 191 8.57 -10.38 -12.95
CA ALA A 191 9.33 -10.92 -14.06
C ALA A 191 9.05 -10.14 -15.36
N ASP A 192 7.78 -9.89 -15.70
CA ASP A 192 7.39 -9.08 -16.86
C ASP A 192 7.96 -7.65 -16.77
N THR A 193 7.98 -7.06 -15.57
CA THR A 193 8.54 -5.72 -15.35
C THR A 193 10.07 -5.72 -15.52
N ILE A 194 10.76 -6.76 -15.04
CA ILE A 194 12.21 -6.96 -15.21
C ILE A 194 12.54 -7.21 -16.69
N GLN A 195 11.74 -8.01 -17.39
CA GLN A 195 11.95 -8.30 -18.81
C GLN A 195 11.76 -7.04 -19.67
N ARG A 196 10.76 -6.21 -19.36
CA ARG A 196 10.58 -4.90 -20.00
C ARG A 196 11.68 -3.90 -19.66
N LEU A 197 12.31 -4.04 -18.49
CA LEU A 197 13.48 -3.25 -18.10
C LEU A 197 14.72 -3.68 -18.90
N GLU A 198 14.93 -4.98 -19.08
CA GLU A 198 16.03 -5.57 -19.86
C GLU A 198 15.92 -5.24 -21.36
N GLN A 199 14.70 -5.22 -21.90
CA GLN A 199 14.41 -4.83 -23.28
C GLN A 199 14.50 -3.31 -23.52
N GLY A 200 14.77 -2.50 -22.48
CA GLY A 200 14.86 -1.04 -22.59
C GLY A 200 13.53 -0.32 -22.83
N ASP A 201 12.42 -1.04 -22.80
CA ASP A 201 11.07 -0.50 -23.07
C ASP A 201 10.43 0.17 -21.84
N LEU A 202 11.03 0.00 -20.66
CA LEU A 202 10.55 0.64 -19.45
C LEU A 202 10.99 2.11 -19.37
N LYS A 203 10.20 3.00 -19.98
CA LYS A 203 10.35 4.46 -19.82
C LYS A 203 9.85 4.89 -18.44
N LEU A 204 10.74 4.84 -17.45
CA LEU A 204 10.48 5.24 -16.07
C LEU A 204 10.38 6.78 -15.99
N ARG A 205 9.18 7.32 -16.20
CA ARG A 205 8.89 8.75 -15.98
C ARG A 205 8.70 8.99 -14.48
N VAL A 206 9.80 9.14 -13.75
CA VAL A 206 9.76 9.63 -12.37
C VAL A 206 9.38 11.11 -12.41
N ARG A 207 8.10 11.43 -12.13
CA ARG A 207 7.75 12.80 -11.74
C ARG A 207 8.20 12.99 -10.30
N THR A 208 9.42 13.47 -10.10
CA THR A 208 9.85 13.98 -8.80
C THR A 208 9.07 15.26 -8.55
N LEU A 209 7.96 15.15 -7.81
CA LEU A 209 7.08 16.28 -7.46
C LEU A 209 7.87 17.43 -6.79
N GLU A 210 8.97 17.10 -6.11
CA GLU A 210 9.89 18.07 -5.51
C GLU A 210 10.66 18.88 -6.56
N ALA A 211 11.23 18.22 -7.58
CA ALA A 211 11.94 18.90 -8.66
C ALA A 211 10.99 19.75 -9.50
N GLU A 212 9.79 19.24 -9.81
CA GLU A 212 8.79 19.99 -10.58
C GLU A 212 8.37 21.28 -9.86
N ARG A 213 8.19 21.24 -8.54
CA ARG A 213 7.90 22.43 -7.71
C ARG A 213 9.08 23.39 -7.64
N ALA A 214 10.31 22.88 -7.45
CA ALA A 214 11.52 23.69 -7.46
C ALA A 214 11.72 24.40 -8.81
N PHE A 215 11.49 23.71 -9.92
CA PHE A 215 11.53 24.31 -11.26
C PHE A 215 10.46 25.40 -11.44
N GLN A 216 9.22 25.18 -10.97
CA GLN A 216 8.19 26.22 -11.02
C GLN A 216 8.57 27.46 -10.19
N ARG A 217 9.22 27.26 -9.04
CA ARG A 217 9.73 28.34 -8.20
C ARG A 217 10.84 29.13 -8.91
N VAL A 218 11.84 28.42 -9.45
CA VAL A 218 12.94 29.02 -10.21
C VAL A 218 12.40 29.79 -11.42
N ALA A 219 11.44 29.22 -12.16
CA ALA A 219 10.83 29.90 -13.31
C ALA A 219 10.05 31.17 -12.89
N ALA A 220 9.34 31.13 -11.76
CA ALA A 220 8.65 32.30 -11.23
C ALA A 220 9.62 33.41 -10.80
N VAL A 221 10.72 33.04 -10.12
CA VAL A 221 11.78 33.97 -9.71
C VAL A 221 12.49 34.56 -10.94
N GLN A 222 12.83 33.74 -11.93
CA GLN A 222 13.48 34.20 -13.17
C GLN A 222 12.61 35.20 -13.93
N LYS A 223 11.28 34.99 -13.97
CA LYS A 223 10.34 35.95 -14.55
C LYS A 223 10.34 37.30 -13.82
N ILE A 224 10.40 37.28 -12.49
CA ILE A 224 10.46 38.50 -11.66
C ILE A 224 11.78 39.24 -11.88
N VAL A 225 12.90 38.52 -11.89
CA VAL A 225 14.23 39.09 -12.16
C VAL A 225 14.25 39.73 -13.55
N GLY A 226 13.72 39.03 -14.56
CA GLY A 226 13.60 39.58 -15.92
C GLY A 226 12.78 40.87 -15.98
N SER A 227 11.61 40.90 -15.31
CA SER A 227 10.81 42.12 -15.23
C SER A 227 11.48 43.24 -14.42
N ALA A 228 12.25 42.91 -13.37
CA ALA A 228 12.96 43.89 -12.55
C ALA A 228 14.13 44.53 -13.33
N VAL A 229 14.86 43.73 -14.11
CA VAL A 229 15.91 44.24 -15.02
C VAL A 229 15.30 45.13 -16.10
N ALA A 230 14.12 44.78 -16.63
CA ALA A 230 13.38 45.62 -17.57
C ALA A 230 12.98 46.97 -16.94
N VAL A 231 12.50 46.98 -15.68
CA VAL A 231 12.22 48.23 -14.93
C VAL A 231 13.49 49.07 -14.83
N GLY A 232 14.61 48.51 -14.35
CA GLY A 232 15.86 49.26 -14.19
C GLY A 232 16.36 49.87 -15.51
N SER A 233 16.23 49.14 -16.62
CA SER A 233 16.61 49.61 -17.95
C SER A 233 15.68 50.72 -18.45
N LEU A 234 14.36 50.56 -18.25
CA LEU A 234 13.36 51.54 -18.67
C LEU A 234 13.40 52.82 -17.85
N VAL A 235 13.71 52.74 -16.54
CA VAL A 235 13.93 53.92 -15.69
C VAL A 235 15.10 54.72 -16.22
N ASN A 236 16.24 54.08 -16.47
CA ASN A 236 17.42 54.76 -17.03
C ASN A 236 17.12 55.41 -18.38
N LEU A 237 16.43 54.69 -19.28
CA LEU A 237 16.03 55.21 -20.58
C LEU A 237 15.08 56.41 -20.45
N ALA A 238 14.08 56.33 -19.58
CA ALA A 238 13.14 57.42 -19.32
C ALA A 238 13.84 58.66 -18.78
N THR A 239 14.78 58.50 -17.84
CA THR A 239 15.55 59.62 -17.27
C THR A 239 16.41 60.32 -18.32
N ILE A 240 17.13 59.57 -19.17
CA ILE A 240 17.97 60.14 -20.23
C ILE A 240 17.12 60.89 -21.26
N LEU A 241 16.00 60.31 -21.70
CA LEU A 241 15.10 60.94 -22.68
C LEU A 241 14.43 62.21 -22.13
N TYR A 242 14.10 62.21 -20.84
CA TYR A 242 13.54 63.36 -20.15
C TYR A 242 14.55 64.52 -20.08
N LEU A 243 15.81 64.23 -19.73
CA LEU A 243 16.88 65.23 -19.68
C LEU A 243 17.18 65.84 -21.05
N ASN A 244 17.07 65.06 -22.13
CA ASN A 244 17.25 65.54 -23.51
C ASN A 244 16.02 66.27 -24.09
N SER A 245 15.01 66.60 -23.26
CA SER A 245 13.79 67.33 -23.64
C SER A 245 12.90 66.63 -24.68
N ILE A 246 13.08 65.34 -24.94
CA ILE A 246 12.25 64.54 -25.85
C ILE A 246 11.08 63.93 -25.07
N ARG A 247 9.99 64.70 -24.90
CA ARG A 247 8.90 64.38 -23.96
C ARG A 247 8.07 63.15 -24.34
N VAL A 248 7.74 62.96 -25.62
CA VAL A 248 6.81 61.89 -26.05
C VAL A 248 7.36 60.48 -25.78
N PRO A 249 8.62 60.15 -26.17
CA PRO A 249 9.23 58.86 -25.86
C PRO A 249 9.51 58.66 -24.36
N ALA A 250 9.82 59.73 -23.62
CA ALA A 250 10.03 59.65 -22.17
C ALA A 250 8.74 59.25 -21.41
N ILE A 251 7.60 59.80 -21.81
CA ILE A 251 6.29 59.45 -21.23
C ILE A 251 5.95 57.99 -21.55
N ALA A 252 6.18 57.56 -22.80
CA ALA A 252 5.95 56.16 -23.20
C ALA A 252 6.81 55.19 -22.38
N ALA A 253 8.12 55.45 -22.23
CA ALA A 253 9.02 54.63 -21.42
C ALA A 253 8.58 54.56 -19.94
N SER A 254 8.06 55.68 -19.39
CA SER A 254 7.56 55.75 -18.02
C SER A 254 6.30 54.90 -17.82
N ILE A 255 5.40 54.86 -18.80
CA ILE A 255 4.18 54.02 -18.76
C ILE A 255 4.56 52.53 -18.77
N PHE A 256 5.49 52.13 -19.65
CA PHE A 256 6.00 50.76 -19.67
C PHE A 256 6.71 50.38 -18.36
N CYS A 257 7.49 51.30 -17.79
CA CYS A 257 8.12 51.12 -16.49
C CYS A 257 7.08 50.87 -15.39
N ALA A 258 5.99 51.63 -15.35
CA ALA A 258 4.91 51.44 -14.38
C ALA A 258 4.25 50.06 -14.51
N PHE A 259 4.01 49.60 -15.75
CA PHE A 259 3.46 48.27 -16.02
C PHE A 259 4.35 47.13 -15.51
N PHE A 260 5.65 47.17 -15.82
CA PHE A 260 6.59 46.14 -15.35
C PHE A 260 6.81 46.22 -13.83
N SER A 261 6.75 47.40 -13.23
CA SER A 261 6.84 47.58 -11.77
C SER A 261 5.66 46.92 -11.05
N PHE A 262 4.45 47.07 -11.60
CA PHE A 262 3.27 46.36 -11.11
C PHE A 262 3.41 44.84 -11.23
N GLN A 263 3.97 44.36 -12.36
CA GLN A 263 4.21 42.94 -12.59
C GLN A 263 5.21 42.34 -11.58
N VAL A 264 6.28 43.07 -11.24
CA VAL A 264 7.26 42.68 -10.20
C VAL A 264 6.57 42.55 -8.84
N LEU A 265 5.77 43.53 -8.44
CA LEU A 265 5.06 43.51 -7.16
C LEU A 265 4.12 42.29 -7.05
N PHE A 266 3.33 42.03 -8.10
CA PHE A 266 2.43 40.88 -8.13
C PHE A 266 3.20 39.55 -8.15
N GLY A 267 4.33 39.50 -8.86
CA GLY A 267 5.22 38.35 -8.90
C GLY A 267 5.79 38.00 -7.51
N LEU A 268 6.24 39.00 -6.76
CA LEU A 268 6.77 38.83 -5.40
C LEU A 268 5.71 38.25 -4.44
N ILE A 269 4.46 38.71 -4.54
CA ILE A 269 3.34 38.15 -3.75
C ILE A 269 3.12 36.68 -4.10
N LYS A 270 3.18 36.33 -5.39
CA LYS A 270 3.00 34.95 -5.86
C LYS A 270 4.11 34.02 -5.37
N VAL A 271 5.37 34.45 -5.42
CA VAL A 271 6.51 33.66 -4.90
C VAL A 271 6.42 33.49 -3.39
N LYS A 272 6.04 34.53 -2.64
CA LYS A 272 5.84 34.44 -1.18
C LYS A 272 4.76 33.41 -0.80
N LYS A 273 3.68 33.32 -1.58
CA LYS A 273 2.65 32.27 -1.39
C LYS A 273 3.18 30.86 -1.67
N LEU A 274 4.02 30.70 -2.70
CA LEU A 274 4.66 29.41 -3.01
C LEU A 274 5.64 28.99 -1.90
N ASP A 275 6.44 29.91 -1.38
CA ASP A 275 7.37 29.66 -0.28
C ASP A 275 6.64 29.28 1.03
N GLN A 276 5.50 29.91 1.31
CA GLN A 276 4.66 29.54 2.47
C GLN A 276 4.09 28.12 2.33
N GLN A 277 3.64 27.74 1.14
CA GLN A 277 3.16 26.39 0.87
C GLN A 277 4.29 25.36 0.99
N GLU A 278 5.50 25.68 0.56
CA GLU A 278 6.67 24.82 0.68
C GLU A 278 7.02 24.56 2.16
N ARG A 279 7.08 25.62 2.99
CA ARG A 279 7.37 25.51 4.43
C ARG A 279 6.36 24.65 5.19
N LEU A 280 5.08 24.72 4.84
CA LEU A 280 4.03 23.90 5.44
C LEU A 280 4.18 22.40 5.11
N ILE A 281 4.81 22.07 3.98
CA ILE A 281 4.97 20.69 3.52
C ILE A 281 6.29 20.09 4.02
N THR A 282 7.37 20.86 4.10
CA THR A 282 8.67 20.38 4.60
C THR A 282 8.77 20.32 6.12
N GLY A 283 7.75 20.77 6.85
CA GLY A 283 7.69 20.69 8.32
C GLY A 283 8.72 21.58 9.04
N THR A 284 9.41 22.45 8.30
CA THR A 284 10.32 23.46 8.84
C THR A 284 9.52 24.72 9.15
N ALA A 285 8.76 24.68 10.26
CA ALA A 285 8.21 25.85 10.92
C ALA A 285 9.06 26.17 12.14
#